data_AF-A0A5C0XTC3-F1
#
_entry.id   AF-A0A5C0XTC3-F1
#
_cell.length_a   1.000
_cell.length_b   1.000
_cell.length_c   1.000
_cell.angle_alpha   90.00
_cell.angle_beta   90.00
_cell.angle_gamma   90.00
#
_symmetry.space_group_name_H-M   'P 1'
#
loop_
_entity.id
_entity.type
_entity.pdbx_description
1 polymer ?
#
loop_
_entity_poly.entity_id
_entity_poly.type
_entity_poly.pdbx_seq_one_letter_code
_entity_poly.pdbx_strand_id
1 'polypeptide(L)' 'MARFPEAEARIFKKYVCLRCGATNPWGAKKCRKCGYKRLRPKAKEPRGGGR' A
#
# COMPACT_ATOMS: atom_id res chain seq x y z
N MET A 1 7.74 2.98 -19.78
CA MET A 1 8.58 2.77 -18.58
C MET A 1 8.98 1.30 -18.53
N ALA A 2 10.26 1.00 -18.31
CA ALA A 2 10.70 -0.38 -18.10
C ALA A 2 10.00 -0.95 -16.86
N ARG A 3 9.33 -2.09 -17.01
CA ARG A 3 8.67 -2.80 -15.92
C ARG A 3 9.67 -3.78 -15.31
N PHE A 4 9.90 -3.67 -14.00
CA PHE A 4 10.80 -4.53 -13.25
C PHE A 4 9.99 -5.37 -12.26
N PRO A 5 9.56 -6.58 -12.63
CA PRO A 5 8.60 -7.36 -11.84
C PRO A 5 9.09 -7.66 -10.41
N GLU A 6 10.39 -7.88 -10.23
CA GLU A 6 10.99 -8.15 -8.92
C GLU A 6 10.94 -6.93 -7.99
N ALA A 7 11.23 -5.74 -8.52
CA ALA A 7 11.16 -4.50 -7.76
C ALA A 7 9.71 -4.16 -7.40
N GLU A 8 8.78 -4.36 -8.33
CA GLU A 8 7.35 -4.12 -8.10
C GLU A 8 6.80 -4.99 -6.98
N ALA A 9 7.19 -6.27 -6.91
CA ALA A 9 6.79 -7.17 -5.84
C ALA A 9 7.28 -6.69 -4.46
N ARG A 10 8.49 -6.13 -4.36
CA ARG A 10 9.04 -5.63 -3.08
C ARG A 10 8.45 -4.28 -2.66
N ILE A 11 8.15 -3.42 -3.62
CA ILE A 11 7.70 -2.05 -3.36
C ILE A 11 6.20 -1.99 -3.08
N PHE A 12 5.39 -2.73 -3.85
CA PHE A 12 3.94 -2.61 -3.85
C PHE A 12 3.20 -3.66 -3.00
N LYS A 13 3.86 -4.74 -2.57
CA LYS A 13 3.27 -5.77 -1.69
C LYS A 13 3.18 -5.30 -0.23
N LYS A 14 2.55 -4.15 -0.02
CA LYS A 14 2.37 -3.49 1.29
C LYS A 14 0.96 -2.91 1.38
N TYR A 15 0.43 -2.86 2.60
CA TYR A 15 -0.81 -2.17 2.89
C TYR A 15 -0.55 -0.76 3.43
N VAL A 16 -1.47 0.16 3.18
CA VAL A 16 -1.43 1.54 3.69
C VAL A 16 -2.69 1.77 4.51
N CYS A 17 -2.53 2.32 5.70
CA CYS A 17 -3.65 2.68 6.54
C CYS A 17 -4.38 3.90 5.98
N LEU A 18 -5.71 3.80 5.85
CA LEU A 18 -6.55 4.91 5.39
C LEU A 18 -6.72 6.01 6.45
N ARG A 19 -6.46 5.71 7.73
CA ARG A 19 -6.59 6.69 8.83
C ARG A 19 -5.31 7.45 9.12
N CYS A 20 -4.16 6.76 9.19
CA CYS A 20 -2.89 7.36 9.60
C CYS A 20 -1.79 7.33 8.52
N GLY A 21 -2.07 6.78 7.33
CA GLY A 21 -1.08 6.68 6.25
C GLY A 21 0.06 5.68 6.49
N ALA A 22 0.12 5.03 7.66
CA ALA A 22 1.20 4.10 7.98
C ALA A 22 1.24 2.90 7.03
N THR A 23 2.44 2.50 6.64
CA THR A 23 2.68 1.29 5.85
C THR A 23 2.65 0.07 6.75
N ASN A 24 1.85 -0.92 6.40
CA ASN A 24 1.63 -2.17 7.13
C ASN A 24 2.07 -3.36 6.25
N PRO A 25 2.48 -4.48 6.87
CA PRO A 25 2.90 -5.68 6.14
C PRO A 25 1.73 -6.28 5.36
N TRP A 26 2.05 -7.10 4.37
CA TRP A 26 1.06 -7.90 3.65
C TRP A 26 0.32 -8.84 4.61
N GLY A 27 -1.01 -8.85 4.57
CA GLY A 27 -1.86 -9.69 5.44
C GLY A 27 -2.21 -9.09 6.81
N ALA A 28 -1.83 -7.83 7.08
CA ALA A 28 -2.27 -7.15 8.30
C ALA A 28 -3.81 -6.99 8.32
N LYS A 29 -4.44 -7.39 9.44
CA LYS A 29 -5.88 -7.16 9.70
C LYS A 29 -6.16 -5.82 10.40
N LYS A 30 -5.12 -5.18 10.97
CA LYS A 30 -5.20 -3.91 11.69
C LYS A 30 -3.91 -3.11 11.53
N CYS A 31 -4.02 -1.79 11.57
CA CYS A 31 -2.86 -0.91 11.55
C CYS A 31 -2.04 -1.06 12.84
N ARG A 32 -0.72 -1.22 12.71
CA ARG A 32 0.19 -1.34 13.86
C ARG A 32 0.24 -0.11 14.76
N LYS A 33 0.00 1.08 14.20
CA LYS A 33 0.04 2.35 14.96
C LYS A 33 -1.30 2.72 15.60
N CYS A 34 -2.39 2.72 14.82
CA CYS A 34 -3.67 3.27 15.27
C CYS A 34 -4.78 2.22 15.48
N GLY A 35 -4.50 0.94 15.29
CA GLY A 35 -5.49 -0.14 15.44
C GLY A 35 -6.60 -0.17 14.38
N TYR A 36 -6.62 0.76 13.43
CA TYR A 36 -7.66 0.85 12.40
C TYR A 36 -7.66 -0.38 11.48
N LYS A 37 -8.85 -0.94 11.20
CA LYS A 37 -9.01 -2.21 10.49
C LYS A 37 -9.06 -2.08 8.96
N ARG A 38 -9.41 -0.90 8.43
CA ARG A 38 -9.47 -0.67 6.98
C ARG A 38 -8.09 -0.24 6.46
N LEU A 39 -7.41 -1.21 5.86
CA LEU A 39 -6.12 -1.04 5.20
C LEU A 39 -6.30 -1.22 3.70
N ARG A 40 -5.73 -0.32 2.89
CA ARG A 40 -5.77 -0.43 1.41
C ARG A 40 -4.45 -0.99 0.87
N PRO A 41 -4.45 -1.78 -0.21
CA PRO A 41 -3.20 -2.13 -0.87
C PRO A 41 -2.55 -0.89 -1.50
N LYS A 42 -1.21 -0.84 -1.50
CA LYS A 42 -0.47 0.20 -2.21
C LYS A 42 -0.78 0.09 -3.71
N ALA A 43 -1.04 1.23 -4.35
CA ALA A 43 -1.39 1.28 -5.77
C ALA A 43 -0.16 0.90 -6.60
N LYS A 44 -0.32 -0.06 -7.52
CA LYS A 44 0.71 -0.45 -8.50
C LYS A 44 0.73 0.49 -9.70
N GLU A 45 -0.46 0.85 -10.17
CA GLU A 45 -0.65 1.82 -11.24
C GLU A 45 -1.10 3.18 -10.66
N PRO A 46 -0.73 4.31 -11.30
CA PRO A 46 -1.24 5.62 -10.92
C PRO A 46 -2.77 5.62 -11.05
N ARG A 47 -3.45 6.13 -10.02
CA ARG A 47 -4.91 6.27 -10.04
C ARG A 47 -5.23 7.72 -10.37
N GLY A 48 -5.86 7.93 -11.53
CA GLY A 48 -6.49 9.20 -11.94
C GLY A 48 -5.67 10.44 -11.62
N GLY A 49 -4.79 10.85 -12.55
CA GLY A 49 -4.14 12.15 -12.49
C GLY A 49 -5.17 13.26 -12.58
N GLY A 50 -5.57 13.80 -11.42
CA GLY A 50 -6.20 15.10 -11.33
C GLY A 50 -5.13 16.14 -11.10
N ARG A 51 -4.55 16.63 -12.21
CA ARG A 51 -3.44 17.59 -12.35
C ARG A 51 -2.04 17.04 -12.01
#